data_AF-A0A3A6G4F3-F1
#
_entry.id   AF-A0A3A6G4F3-F1
#
_cell.length_a   1.000
_cell.length_b   1.000
_cell.length_c   1.000
_cell.angle_alpha   90.00
_cell.angle_beta   90.00
_cell.angle_gamma   90.00
#
_symmetry.space_group_name_H-M   'P 1'
#
loop_
_entity.id
_entity.type
_entity.pdbx_description
1 polymer ?
#
loop_
_entity_poly.entity_id
_entity_poly.type
_entity_poly.pdbx_seq_one_letter_code
_entity_poly.pdbx_strand_id
1 'polypeptide(L)'
;MMTMLLKSILIFIFVVISISDWRTHKIPDRWNAGILLVAVLLALVDPSVSWQERILGMFAVSVPMACLLFFVPGSFGGGDIKFVAAVGVAIGVKLVVMGSAAAILLAGIYCIRLLAEKRNGQKTAFAFGPFLCMGMTAAMVFGDAWAAWFLSG
;
A
#
# COMPACT_ATOMS: atom_id res chain seq x y z
N MET A 1 -6.00 20.71 8.97
CA MET A 1 -4.68 20.65 9.65
C MET A 1 -4.42 19.29 10.29
N MET A 2 -5.31 18.79 11.16
CA MET A 2 -5.16 17.47 11.81
C MET A 2 -5.06 16.29 10.82
N THR A 3 -5.89 16.28 9.77
CA THR A 3 -5.85 15.23 8.73
C THR A 3 -4.51 15.15 8.00
N MET A 4 -3.92 16.31 7.66
CA MET A 4 -2.60 16.38 7.02
C MET A 4 -1.50 15.83 7.93
N LEU A 5 -1.54 16.16 9.23
CA LEU A 5 -0.59 15.65 10.21
C LEU A 5 -0.65 14.12 10.31
N LEU A 6 -1.85 13.54 10.41
CA LEU A 6 -2.04 12.08 10.47
C LEU A 6 -1.58 11.38 9.19
N LYS A 7 -1.85 11.98 8.01
CA LYS A 7 -1.33 11.49 6.73
C LYS A 7 0.20 11.53 6.69
N SER A 8 0.85 12.58 7.21
CA SER A 8 2.31 12.64 7.31
C SER A 8 2.88 11.58 8.25
N ILE A 9 2.20 11.27 9.37
CA ILE A 9 2.60 10.18 10.27
C ILE A 9 2.51 8.83 9.56
N LEU A 10 1.45 8.58 8.77
CA LEU A 10 1.35 7.38 7.94
C LEU A 10 2.52 7.25 6.96
N ILE A 11 2.84 8.33 6.24
CA ILE A 11 3.97 8.35 5.30
C ILE A 11 5.29 8.07 6.03
N PHE A 12 5.49 8.62 7.23
CA PHE A 12 6.66 8.29 8.04
C PHE A 12 6.73 6.80 8.40
N ILE A 13 5.60 6.20 8.80
CA ILE A 13 5.53 4.75 9.05
C ILE A 13 5.84 3.96 7.76
N PHE A 14 5.35 4.40 6.61
CA PHE A 14 5.64 3.75 5.31
C PHE A 14 7.13 3.76 4.98
N VAL A 15 7.85 4.84 5.29
CA VAL A 15 9.31 4.89 5.13
C VAL A 15 9.98 3.83 6.01
N VAL A 16 9.57 3.71 7.28
CA VAL A 16 10.13 2.72 8.21
C VAL A 16 9.82 1.29 7.74
N ILE A 17 8.60 1.03 7.27
CA ILE A 17 8.21 -0.26 6.68
C ILE A 17 9.05 -0.57 5.45
N SER A 18 9.25 0.41 4.56
CA SER A 18 10.06 0.24 3.35
C SER A 18 11.50 -0.15 3.69
N ILE A 19 12.11 0.50 4.68
CA ILE A 19 13.47 0.18 5.15
C ILE A 19 13.51 -1.22 5.79
N SER A 20 12.49 -1.56 6.60
CA SER A 20 12.38 -2.87 7.24
C SER A 20 12.26 -3.99 6.21
N ASP A 21 11.39 -3.81 5.21
CA ASP A 21 11.14 -4.79 4.16
C ASP A 21 12.36 -4.98 3.27
N TRP A 22 13.03 -3.89 2.88
CA TRP A 22 14.28 -3.96 2.12
C TRP A 22 15.38 -4.76 2.82
N ARG A 23 15.47 -4.65 4.15
CA ARG A 23 16.51 -5.33 4.94
C ARG A 23 16.15 -6.76 5.32
N THR A 24 14.88 -7.01 5.63
CA THR A 24 14.45 -8.26 6.28
C THR A 24 13.40 -9.05 5.52
N HIS A 25 12.87 -8.53 4.41
CA HIS A 25 11.79 -9.10 3.61
C HIS A 25 10.55 -9.44 4.45
N LYS A 26 10.35 -8.70 5.53
CA LYS A 26 9.26 -8.89 6.47
C LYS A 26 8.75 -7.52 6.92
N ILE A 27 7.43 -7.40 6.95
CA ILE A 27 6.71 -6.28 7.57
C ILE A 27 6.25 -6.73 8.97
N PRO A 28 6.85 -6.22 10.06
CA PRO A 28 6.44 -6.55 11.42
C PRO A 28 4.99 -6.15 11.70
N ASP A 29 4.23 -7.02 12.37
CA ASP A 29 2.82 -6.77 12.71
C ASP A 29 2.59 -5.50 13.54
N ARG A 30 3.58 -5.08 14.35
CA ARG A 30 3.55 -3.82 15.10
C ARG A 30 3.35 -2.58 14.22
N TRP A 31 3.91 -2.58 13.01
CA TRP A 31 3.77 -1.44 12.10
C TRP A 31 2.40 -1.42 11.44
N ASN A 32 1.85 -2.60 11.11
CA ASN A 32 0.48 -2.73 10.64
C ASN A 32 -0.53 -2.28 11.70
N ALA A 33 -0.30 -2.63 12.98
CA ALA A 33 -1.10 -2.13 14.09
C ALA A 33 -1.00 -0.61 14.23
N GLY A 34 0.19 -0.03 14.07
CA GLY A 34 0.41 1.42 14.05
C GLY A 34 -0.35 2.12 12.92
N ILE A 35 -0.34 1.57 11.71
CA ILE A 35 -1.13 2.08 10.58
C ILE A 35 -2.62 2.04 10.93
N LEU A 36 -3.11 0.91 11.44
CA LEU A 36 -4.52 0.76 11.79
C LEU A 36 -4.96 1.76 12.87
N LEU A 37 -4.12 2.00 13.87
CA LEU A 37 -4.39 3.02 14.89
C LEU A 37 -4.55 4.40 14.25
N VAL A 38 -3.60 4.80 13.40
CA VAL A 38 -3.65 6.10 12.71
C VAL A 38 -4.84 6.15 11.72
N ALA A 39 -5.19 5.02 11.10
CA ALA A 39 -6.34 4.90 10.22
C ALA A 39 -7.66 5.15 10.95
N VAL A 40 -7.83 4.59 12.15
CA VAL A 40 -9.00 4.84 13.00
C VAL A 40 -9.04 6.29 13.45
N LEU A 41 -7.92 6.89 13.86
CA LEU A 41 -7.87 8.32 14.19
C LEU A 41 -8.23 9.19 12.98
N LEU A 42 -7.77 8.85 11.78
CA LEU A 42 -8.17 9.50 10.54
C LEU A 42 -9.67 9.34 10.28
N ALA A 43 -10.26 8.18 10.56
CA ALA A 43 -11.69 7.94 10.40
C ALA A 43 -12.56 8.80 11.32
N LEU A 44 -12.06 9.13 12.51
CA LEU A 44 -12.75 10.00 13.46
C LEU A 44 -12.64 11.49 13.10
N VAL A 45 -11.55 11.89 12.46
CA VAL A 45 -11.25 13.31 12.18
C VAL A 45 -11.62 13.72 10.75
N ASP A 46 -11.60 12.78 9.80
CA ASP A 46 -11.84 13.03 8.39
C ASP A 46 -13.18 12.44 7.93
N PRO A 47 -14.24 13.27 7.88
CA PRO A 47 -15.57 12.85 7.43
C PRO A 47 -15.68 12.70 5.92
N SER A 48 -14.64 13.06 5.15
CA SER A 48 -14.68 12.97 3.68
C SER A 48 -14.75 11.52 3.17
N VAL A 49 -14.23 10.56 3.94
CA VAL A 49 -14.29 9.13 3.63
C VAL A 49 -15.23 8.45 4.61
N SER A 50 -16.35 7.94 4.09
CA SER A 50 -17.38 7.27 4.90
C SER A 50 -16.86 5.99 5.55
N TRP A 51 -17.44 5.58 6.69
CA TRP A 51 -17.09 4.30 7.33
C TRP A 51 -17.30 3.09 6.40
N GLN A 52 -18.33 3.13 5.56
CA GLN A 52 -18.59 2.09 4.55
C GLN A 52 -17.44 2.02 3.54
N GLU A 53 -17.00 3.16 3.02
CA GLU A 53 -15.87 3.23 2.08
C GLU A 53 -14.55 2.78 2.73
N ARG A 54 -14.33 3.04 4.01
CA ARG A 54 -13.14 2.57 4.74
C ARG A 54 -13.14 1.06 4.91
N ILE A 55 -14.28 0.48 5.27
CA ILE A 55 -14.44 -0.98 5.41
C ILE A 55 -14.26 -1.64 4.04
N LEU A 56 -14.89 -1.11 2.99
CA LEU A 56 -14.69 -1.61 1.64
C LEU A 56 -13.22 -1.45 1.21
N GLY A 57 -12.57 -0.35 1.57
CA GLY A 57 -11.16 -0.09 1.27
C GLY A 57 -10.23 -1.11 1.91
N MET A 58 -10.55 -1.56 3.13
CA MET A 58 -9.83 -2.65 3.79
C MET A 58 -9.80 -3.90 2.91
N PHE A 59 -10.93 -4.28 2.32
CA PHE A 59 -11.07 -5.54 1.59
C PHE A 59 -10.78 -5.44 0.09
N ALA A 60 -10.93 -4.25 -0.51
CA ALA A 60 -10.92 -4.05 -1.96
C ALA A 60 -9.70 -4.65 -2.67
N VAL A 61 -8.51 -4.51 -2.06
CA VAL A 61 -7.26 -5.06 -2.62
C VAL A 61 -6.70 -6.19 -1.76
N SER A 62 -6.89 -6.15 -0.44
CA SER A 62 -6.34 -7.18 0.45
C SER A 62 -6.98 -8.56 0.23
N VAL A 63 -8.28 -8.63 -0.08
CA VAL A 63 -8.96 -9.90 -0.37
C VAL A 63 -8.44 -10.52 -1.68
N PRO A 64 -8.38 -9.80 -2.81
CA PRO A 64 -7.72 -10.31 -4.01
C PRO A 64 -6.28 -10.79 -3.77
N MET A 65 -5.48 -10.04 -2.99
CA MET A 65 -4.11 -10.46 -2.65
C MET A 65 -4.09 -11.73 -1.79
N ALA A 66 -5.00 -11.85 -0.82
CA ALA A 66 -5.13 -13.04 0.03
C ALA A 66 -5.60 -14.26 -0.76
N CYS A 67 -6.55 -14.09 -1.68
CA CYS A 67 -6.97 -15.14 -2.60
C CYS A 67 -5.79 -15.62 -3.45
N LEU A 68 -5.01 -14.69 -4.02
CA LEU A 68 -3.82 -15.04 -4.78
C LEU A 68 -2.79 -15.79 -3.94
N LEU A 69 -2.55 -15.37 -2.69
CA LEU A 69 -1.67 -16.10 -1.78
C LEU A 69 -2.17 -17.51 -1.48
N PHE A 70 -3.49 -17.70 -1.35
CA PHE A 70 -4.10 -19.01 -1.12
C PHE A 70 -3.93 -19.95 -2.32
N PHE A 71 -4.12 -19.46 -3.54
CA PHE A 71 -3.97 -20.27 -4.76
C PHE A 71 -2.52 -20.43 -5.22
N VAL A 72 -1.67 -19.44 -4.95
CA VAL A 72 -0.26 -19.39 -5.36
C VAL A 72 0.60 -19.09 -4.12
N PRO A 73 1.02 -20.14 -3.38
CA PRO A 73 1.84 -19.97 -2.20
C PRO A 73 3.12 -19.20 -2.52
N GLY A 74 3.36 -18.12 -1.76
CA GLY A 74 4.52 -17.26 -1.95
C GLY A 74 4.33 -16.13 -2.97
N SER A 75 3.12 -15.89 -3.47
CA SER A 75 2.84 -14.74 -4.35
C SER A 75 2.99 -13.38 -3.65
N PHE A 76 2.54 -13.29 -2.40
CA PHE A 76 2.62 -12.07 -1.57
C PHE A 76 2.97 -12.41 -0.12
N GLY A 77 3.60 -11.48 0.60
CA GLY A 77 3.79 -11.59 2.04
C GLY A 77 2.48 -11.35 2.79
N GLY A 78 2.22 -12.13 3.85
CA GLY A 78 1.09 -11.85 4.75
C GLY A 78 1.16 -10.45 5.39
N GLY A 79 2.38 -9.91 5.53
CA GLY A 79 2.61 -8.53 5.95
C GLY A 79 2.10 -7.49 4.94
N ASP A 80 2.28 -7.74 3.64
CA ASP A 80 1.82 -6.85 2.55
C ASP A 80 0.29 -6.79 2.52
N ILE A 81 -0.37 -7.94 2.67
CA ILE A 81 -1.84 -8.03 2.70
C ILE A 81 -2.40 -7.23 3.88
N LYS A 82 -1.83 -7.41 5.07
CA LYS A 82 -2.23 -6.67 6.28
C LYS A 82 -1.95 -5.18 6.14
N PHE A 83 -0.84 -4.80 5.50
CA PHE A 83 -0.50 -3.42 5.21
C PHE A 83 -1.56 -2.77 4.32
N VAL A 84 -1.88 -3.38 3.17
CA VAL A 84 -2.88 -2.86 2.25
C VAL A 84 -4.26 -2.77 2.92
N ALA A 85 -4.63 -3.76 3.74
CA ALA A 85 -5.87 -3.72 4.51
C ALA A 85 -5.91 -2.53 5.48
N ALA A 86 -4.86 -2.32 6.28
CA ALA A 86 -4.80 -1.22 7.24
C ALA A 86 -4.79 0.15 6.55
N VAL A 87 -4.06 0.28 5.44
CA VAL A 87 -4.04 1.51 4.64
C VAL A 87 -5.40 1.77 3.98
N GLY A 88 -6.08 0.72 3.49
CA GLY A 88 -7.42 0.83 2.93
C GLY A 88 -8.45 1.44 3.88
N VAL A 89 -8.35 1.15 5.19
CA VAL A 89 -9.16 1.82 6.22
C VAL A 89 -8.84 3.31 6.33
N ALA A 90 -7.57 3.69 6.16
CA ALA A 90 -7.14 5.09 6.31
C ALA A 90 -7.60 5.96 5.14
N ILE A 91 -7.50 5.44 3.90
CA ILE A 91 -7.61 6.25 2.67
C ILE A 91 -8.80 5.89 1.77
N GLY A 92 -9.55 4.82 2.08
CA GLY A 92 -10.72 4.40 1.33
C GLY A 92 -10.40 3.58 0.07
N VAL A 93 -11.46 3.09 -0.59
CA VAL A 93 -11.38 2.20 -1.77
C VAL A 93 -10.65 2.86 -2.93
N LYS A 94 -11.02 4.10 -3.26
CA LYS A 94 -10.50 4.80 -4.44
C LYS A 94 -8.98 4.90 -4.38
N LEU A 95 -8.45 5.45 -3.28
CA LEU A 95 -7.02 5.70 -3.16
C LEU A 95 -6.22 4.42 -2.94
N VAL A 96 -6.75 3.41 -2.22
CA VAL A 96 -6.02 2.15 -2.03
C VAL A 96 -5.88 1.35 -3.32
N VAL A 97 -6.90 1.38 -4.19
CA VAL A 97 -6.84 0.74 -5.51
C VAL A 97 -5.84 1.46 -6.40
N MET A 98 -5.90 2.79 -6.49
CA MET A 98 -4.96 3.59 -7.28
C MET A 98 -3.51 3.41 -6.79
N GLY A 99 -3.30 3.42 -5.47
CA GLY A 99 -1.98 3.24 -4.87
C GLY A 99 -1.42 1.84 -5.10
N SER A 100 -2.27 0.81 -5.01
CA SER A 100 -1.86 -0.58 -5.30
C SER A 100 -1.53 -0.78 -6.78
N ALA A 101 -2.31 -0.18 -7.68
CA ALA A 101 -2.01 -0.21 -9.12
C ALA A 101 -0.66 0.47 -9.41
N ALA A 102 -0.41 1.65 -8.83
CA ALA A 102 0.87 2.33 -8.95
C ALA A 102 2.04 1.48 -8.43
N ALA A 103 1.85 0.83 -7.27
CA ALA A 103 2.85 -0.07 -6.70
C ALA A 103 3.19 -1.24 -7.63
N ILE A 104 2.18 -1.89 -8.23
CA ILE A 104 2.37 -2.99 -9.18
C ILE A 104 3.12 -2.51 -10.43
N LEU A 105 2.77 -1.34 -10.97
CA LEU A 105 3.46 -0.77 -12.12
C LEU A 105 4.95 -0.48 -11.81
N LEU A 106 5.23 0.14 -10.67
CA LEU A 106 6.60 0.42 -10.22
C LEU A 106 7.41 -0.86 -10.00
N ALA A 107 6.81 -1.85 -9.34
CA ALA A 107 7.42 -3.17 -9.15
C ALA A 107 7.70 -3.86 -10.49
N GLY A 108 6.76 -3.81 -11.44
CA GLY A 108 6.91 -4.38 -12.77
C GLY A 108 8.05 -3.75 -13.56
N ILE A 109 8.15 -2.41 -13.56
CA ILE A 109 9.25 -1.68 -14.20
C ILE A 109 10.59 -2.10 -13.60
N TYR A 110 10.68 -2.23 -12.28
CA TYR A 110 11.88 -2.67 -11.59
C TYR A 110 12.26 -4.11 -11.96
N CYS A 111 11.29 -5.02 -12.03
CA CYS A 111 11.50 -6.40 -12.47
C CYS A 111 11.99 -6.48 -13.93
N ILE A 112 11.43 -5.69 -14.84
CA ILE A 112 11.89 -5.61 -16.23
C ILE A 112 13.34 -5.14 -16.30
N ARG A 113 13.70 -4.12 -15.51
CA ARG A 113 15.08 -3.63 -15.44
C ARG A 113 16.05 -4.69 -14.92
N LEU A 114 15.70 -5.42 -13.86
CA LEU A 114 16.50 -6.53 -13.33
C LEU A 114 16.73 -7.64 -14.38
N LEU A 115 15.69 -7.96 -15.16
CA LEU A 115 15.77 -8.95 -16.23
C LEU A 115 16.69 -8.47 -17.37
N ALA A 116 16.58 -7.20 -17.76
CA ALA A 116 17.44 -6.59 -18.77
C ALA A 116 18.92 -6.55 -18.35
N GLU A 117 19.20 -6.31 -17.06
CA GLU A 117 20.54 -6.33 -16.47
C GLU A 117 21.10 -7.76 -16.31
N LYS A 118 20.38 -8.81 -16.77
CA LYS A 118 20.71 -10.24 -16.63
C LYS A 118 21.06 -10.65 -15.19
N ARG A 119 20.53 -9.95 -14.19
CA ARG A 119 20.78 -10.24 -12.77
C ARG A 119 19.95 -11.42 -12.25
N ASN A 120 19.64 -12.35 -13.16
CA ASN A 120 18.59 -13.37 -13.11
C ASN A 120 18.94 -14.62 -12.28
N GLY A 121 20.08 -14.61 -11.57
CA GLY A 121 20.68 -15.82 -10.98
C GLY A 121 20.48 -15.99 -9.47
N GLN A 122 20.07 -14.97 -8.74
CA GLN A 122 19.81 -15.11 -7.31
C GLN A 122 18.31 -15.23 -7.10
N LYS A 123 17.90 -16.23 -6.31
CA LYS A 123 16.60 -16.25 -5.63
C LYS A 123 16.53 -15.11 -4.61
N THR A 124 16.87 -13.89 -5.01
CA THR A 124 16.70 -12.68 -4.21
C THR A 124 15.22 -12.52 -4.02
N ALA A 125 14.75 -12.79 -2.80
CA ALA A 125 13.42 -12.42 -2.37
C ALA A 125 13.21 -10.96 -2.78
N PHE A 126 12.15 -10.72 -3.55
CA PHE A 126 11.81 -9.38 -4.00
C PHE A 126 11.02 -8.70 -2.88
N ALA A 127 11.55 -7.58 -2.36
CA ALA A 127 10.86 -6.76 -1.36
C ALA A 127 9.77 -5.92 -2.06
N PHE A 128 8.50 -6.33 -1.92
CA PHE A 128 7.36 -5.61 -2.51
C PHE A 128 6.90 -4.42 -1.67
N GLY A 129 7.18 -4.43 -0.36
CA GLY A 129 6.76 -3.42 0.61
C GLY A 129 7.16 -1.98 0.24
N PRO A 130 8.39 -1.70 -0.24
CA PRO A 130 8.78 -0.36 -0.68
C PRO A 130 7.94 0.16 -1.85
N PHE A 131 7.59 -0.71 -2.81
CA PHE A 131 6.75 -0.33 -3.95
C PHE A 131 5.32 -0.04 -3.52
N LEU A 132 4.77 -0.86 -2.61
CA LEU A 132 3.49 -0.58 -1.97
C LEU A 132 3.50 0.77 -1.24
N CYS A 133 4.51 1.03 -0.41
CA CYS A 133 4.65 2.29 0.32
C CYS A 133 4.73 3.50 -0.62
N MET A 134 5.49 3.40 -1.71
CA MET A 134 5.58 4.46 -2.73
C MET A 134 4.23 4.69 -3.43
N GLY A 135 3.56 3.62 -3.86
CA GLY A 135 2.25 3.70 -4.51
C GLY A 135 1.18 4.31 -3.62
N MET A 136 1.09 3.86 -2.35
CA MET A 136 0.14 4.41 -1.37
C MET A 136 0.42 5.89 -1.07
N THR A 137 1.70 6.27 -0.94
CA THR A 137 2.09 7.67 -0.74
C THR A 137 1.69 8.52 -1.95
N ALA A 138 1.95 8.03 -3.17
CA ALA A 138 1.57 8.74 -4.39
C ALA A 138 0.04 8.93 -4.48
N ALA A 139 -0.75 7.91 -4.15
CA ALA A 139 -2.19 8.02 -4.11
C ALA A 139 -2.68 9.02 -3.05
N MET A 140 -2.06 9.04 -1.86
CA MET A 140 -2.42 9.99 -0.81
C MET A 140 -2.14 11.46 -1.17
N VAL A 141 -1.10 11.71 -1.96
CA VAL A 141 -0.67 13.08 -2.33
C VAL A 141 -1.32 13.54 -3.62
N PHE A 142 -1.41 12.68 -4.63
CA PHE A 142 -1.84 13.04 -5.99
C PHE A 142 -3.16 12.39 -6.42
N GLY A 143 -3.78 11.55 -5.59
CA GLY A 143 -4.93 10.74 -5.98
C GLY A 143 -6.15 11.54 -6.43
N ASP A 144 -6.38 12.72 -5.87
CA ASP A 144 -7.50 13.58 -6.28
C ASP A 144 -7.27 14.17 -7.67
N ALA A 145 -6.05 14.68 -7.94
CA ALA A 145 -5.68 15.16 -9.28
C ALA A 145 -5.70 14.03 -10.31
N TRP A 146 -5.22 12.85 -9.93
CA TRP A 146 -5.18 11.68 -10.80
C TRP A 146 -6.61 11.19 -11.15
N ALA A 147 -7.52 11.19 -10.17
CA ALA A 147 -8.91 10.84 -10.42
C ALA A 147 -9.66 11.88 -11.24
N ALA A 148 -9.38 13.17 -11.02
CA ALA A 148 -9.95 14.24 -11.82
C ALA A 148 -9.52 14.12 -13.30
N TRP A 149 -8.24 13.80 -13.54
CA TRP A 149 -7.73 13.55 -14.89
C TRP A 149 -8.47 12.40 -15.58
N PHE A 150 -8.66 11.27 -14.89
CA PHE A 150 -9.40 10.12 -15.44
C PHE A 150 -10.85 10.41 -15.79
N LEU A 151 -11.52 11.28 -15.03
CA LEU A 151 -12.92 11.65 -15.27
C LEU A 151 -13.08 12.79 -16.30
N SER A 152 -11.98 13.48 -16.64
CA SER A 152 -11.96 14.58 -17.60
C SER A 152 -11.65 14.17 -19.05
N GLY A 153 -11.23 12.92 -19.26
CA GLY A 153 -11.02 12.32 -20.58
C GLY A 153 -12.24 11.56 -21.04
#